data_AF-A0A969EK89-F1
#
_entry.id   AF-A0A969EK89-F1
#
_cell.length_a   1.000
_cell.length_b   1.000
_cell.length_c   1.000
_cell.angle_alpha   90.00
_cell.angle_beta   90.00
_cell.angle_gamma   90.00
#
_symmetry.space_group_name_H-M   'P 1'
#
loop_
_entity.id
_entity.type
_entity.pdbx_description
1 polymer ?
#
loop_
_entity_poly.entity_id
_entity_poly.type
_entity_poly.pdbx_seq_one_letter_code
_entity_poly.pdbx_strand_id
1 'polypeptide(L)'
;MRGKLEAYKAELAKKDHFTLLEEIVKRFLRQPERYPLWLQYMVIHFSGMRYQSAHGSWADPKDLLTNLRTSALEKDFKQLDDESKDAILEQKLIAYGVGESPTLTGEEPAPPKPPLAQATDRRWKDKLARHVRALQNPSAYHRRKALFELLMDEENYAVETMGKEDVRDALEAMKDTLPAWMWKEIVKLTDLRVDYVEDENWENLDAKEQAEKSDYRWQEYRLMISKWKEGNVTAWKDEHNQSNQLIVTRAVCNETAEHIQHIRGNSPPGGLTAKPKWYLGLESAGAAKPIPPGGKRPHLIKPYKLEDFTPGASILWLRFVNEMPNPWRIAPPITLKSGEGLLPAQFFGGGQQDGGWVYQQTHVISRTRNLYNDKKRKVGQEQQYLRWIHEATVAEIGETADGPVVLTFETALPNEDKRLSSIGVFKHYLHNIVYSIKGEWFNASFIGYTPEDDVPYEDLKFMLDWDKILLRDGETSDVPTANEIKISPRNKLDTPG
;
A
#
# COMPACT_ATOMS: atom_id res chain seq x y z
N MET A 1 -31.70 23.05 14.20
CA MET A 1 -30.59 22.45 13.45
C MET A 1 -30.96 21.12 12.78
N ARG A 2 -31.62 20.18 13.47
CA ARG A 2 -32.03 18.88 12.91
C ARG A 2 -32.79 18.95 11.57
N GLY A 3 -33.74 19.87 11.43
CA GLY A 3 -34.47 20.07 10.16
C GLY A 3 -33.62 20.55 8.98
N LYS A 4 -32.58 21.35 9.21
CA LYS A 4 -31.64 21.77 8.14
C LYS A 4 -30.76 20.60 7.68
N LEU A 5 -30.33 19.76 8.62
CA LEU A 5 -29.54 18.56 8.32
C LEU A 5 -30.36 17.55 7.51
N GLU A 6 -31.60 17.26 7.92
CA GLU A 6 -32.46 16.33 7.19
C GLU A 6 -32.85 16.86 5.80
N ALA A 7 -33.11 18.17 5.67
CA ALA A 7 -33.33 18.79 4.36
C ALA A 7 -32.10 18.65 3.45
N TYR A 8 -30.90 18.89 3.98
CA TYR A 8 -29.65 18.74 3.24
C TYR A 8 -29.40 17.28 2.83
N LYS A 9 -29.64 16.29 3.71
CA LYS A 9 -29.57 14.87 3.34
C LYS A 9 -30.55 14.51 2.22
N ALA A 10 -31.79 15.02 2.31
CA ALA A 10 -32.80 14.78 1.28
C ALA A 10 -32.45 15.45 -0.06
N GLU A 11 -31.71 16.55 -0.04
CA GLU A 11 -31.16 17.19 -1.24
C GLU A 11 -30.03 16.33 -1.85
N LEU A 12 -29.08 15.86 -1.04
CA LEU A 12 -28.01 15.00 -1.50
C LEU A 12 -28.51 13.68 -2.10
N ALA A 13 -29.54 13.08 -1.51
CA ALA A 13 -30.12 11.82 -1.98
C ALA A 13 -30.75 11.90 -3.38
N LYS A 14 -30.97 13.10 -3.91
CA LYS A 14 -31.52 13.33 -5.27
C LYS A 14 -30.43 13.52 -6.33
N LYS A 15 -29.17 13.65 -5.92
CA LYS A 15 -28.03 13.90 -6.81
C LYS A 15 -27.40 12.56 -7.21
N ASP A 16 -27.00 12.46 -8.48
CA ASP A 16 -26.22 11.32 -8.94
C ASP A 16 -24.76 11.44 -8.49
N HIS A 17 -23.97 10.40 -8.79
CA HIS A 17 -22.57 10.33 -8.38
C HIS A 17 -21.74 11.49 -8.95
N PHE A 18 -21.91 11.84 -10.22
CA PHE A 18 -21.16 12.90 -10.87
C PHE A 18 -21.49 14.29 -10.31
N THR A 19 -22.76 14.56 -10.04
CA THR A 19 -23.19 15.81 -9.40
C THR A 19 -22.63 15.93 -7.98
N LEU A 20 -22.66 14.85 -7.21
CA LEU A 20 -22.07 14.82 -5.86
C LEU A 20 -20.55 15.06 -5.91
N LEU A 21 -19.86 14.43 -6.86
CA LEU A 21 -18.43 14.60 -7.08
C LEU A 21 -18.09 16.06 -7.46
N GLU A 22 -18.86 16.65 -8.38
CA GLU A 22 -18.70 18.05 -8.77
C GLU A 22 -18.87 19.00 -7.57
N GLU A 23 -19.84 18.75 -6.69
CA GLU A 23 -20.02 19.55 -5.47
C GLU A 23 -18.86 19.43 -4.48
N ILE A 24 -18.27 18.24 -4.35
CA ILE A 24 -17.07 18.02 -3.56
C ILE A 24 -15.90 18.83 -4.14
N VAL A 25 -15.67 18.73 -5.45
CA VAL A 25 -14.61 19.50 -6.14
C VAL A 25 -14.83 21.00 -5.96
N LYS A 26 -16.06 21.50 -6.16
CA LYS A 26 -16.41 22.92 -5.91
C LYS A 26 -16.04 23.36 -4.50
N ARG A 27 -16.18 22.49 -3.48
CA ARG A 27 -15.77 22.79 -2.09
C ARG A 27 -14.26 22.82 -1.92
N PHE A 28 -13.55 21.85 -2.50
CA PHE A 28 -12.09 21.83 -2.48
C PHE A 28 -11.49 23.11 -3.07
N LEU A 29 -12.01 23.53 -4.23
CA LEU A 29 -11.55 24.76 -4.90
C LEU A 29 -11.86 26.03 -4.10
N ARG A 30 -13.01 26.08 -3.42
CA ARG A 30 -13.41 27.25 -2.61
C ARG A 30 -12.67 27.34 -1.27
N GLN A 31 -12.19 26.23 -0.73
CA GLN A 31 -11.56 26.17 0.59
C GLN A 31 -10.26 25.34 0.57
N PRO A 32 -9.27 25.70 -0.26
CA PRO A 32 -8.08 24.89 -0.47
C PRO A 32 -7.23 24.75 0.80
N GLU A 33 -7.27 25.73 1.71
CA GLU A 33 -6.54 25.66 2.98
C GLU A 33 -7.18 24.68 3.97
N ARG A 34 -8.49 24.44 3.86
CA ARG A 34 -9.22 23.50 4.70
C ARG A 34 -9.04 22.05 4.25
N TYR A 35 -8.92 21.85 2.94
CA TYR A 35 -8.83 20.54 2.31
C TYR A 35 -7.43 20.33 1.73
N PRO A 36 -6.45 19.85 2.52
CA PRO A 36 -5.11 19.59 2.01
C PRO A 36 -5.14 18.56 0.87
N LEU A 37 -4.15 18.60 -0.02
CA LEU A 37 -4.12 17.76 -1.24
C LEU A 37 -4.25 16.27 -0.92
N TRP A 38 -3.59 15.78 0.14
CA TRP A 38 -3.73 14.38 0.55
C TRP A 38 -5.19 14.03 0.87
N LEU A 39 -5.95 14.93 1.52
CA LEU A 39 -7.35 14.68 1.87
C LEU A 39 -8.23 14.70 0.63
N GLN A 40 -7.97 15.62 -0.31
CA GLN A 40 -8.65 15.65 -1.60
C GLN A 40 -8.42 14.32 -2.33
N TYR A 41 -7.17 13.88 -2.43
CA TYR A 41 -6.82 12.60 -3.04
C TYR A 41 -7.56 11.42 -2.39
N MET A 42 -7.50 11.31 -1.06
CA MET A 42 -8.18 10.21 -0.36
C MET A 42 -9.70 10.25 -0.56
N VAL A 43 -10.31 11.43 -0.53
CA VAL A 43 -11.76 11.53 -0.72
C VAL A 43 -12.15 11.08 -2.13
N ILE A 44 -11.42 11.48 -3.16
CA ILE A 44 -11.73 11.16 -4.55
C ILE A 44 -11.44 9.70 -4.87
N HIS A 45 -10.30 9.18 -4.44
CA HIS A 45 -9.80 7.88 -4.87
C HIS A 45 -10.18 6.72 -3.94
N PHE A 46 -10.47 7.00 -2.66
CA PHE A 46 -10.74 5.96 -1.66
C PHE A 46 -12.17 5.96 -1.10
N SER A 47 -12.93 7.05 -1.19
CA SER A 47 -14.26 7.08 -0.59
C SER A 47 -15.19 6.04 -1.23
N GLY A 48 -15.81 5.21 -0.42
CA GLY A 48 -16.71 4.16 -0.89
C GLY A 48 -16.02 2.86 -1.33
N MET A 49 -14.69 2.78 -1.27
CA MET A 49 -13.98 1.50 -1.41
C MET A 49 -14.43 0.51 -0.31
N ARG A 50 -14.36 -0.78 -0.63
CA ARG A 50 -14.69 -1.87 0.30
C ARG A 50 -13.59 -2.03 1.35
N TYR A 51 -13.97 -2.25 2.60
CA TYR A 51 -13.00 -2.64 3.62
C TYR A 51 -12.64 -4.12 3.47
N GLN A 52 -11.41 -4.36 3.07
CA GLN A 52 -10.80 -5.67 3.06
C GLN A 52 -9.29 -5.47 2.99
N SER A 53 -8.51 -6.45 3.44
CA SER A 53 -7.05 -6.35 3.35
C SER A 53 -6.62 -6.11 1.90
N ALA A 54 -5.76 -5.11 1.69
CA ALA A 54 -5.09 -4.88 0.41
C ALA A 54 -4.09 -6.00 0.07
N HIS A 55 -3.82 -6.89 1.03
CA HIS A 55 -2.96 -8.05 0.80
C HIS A 55 -3.43 -8.87 -0.39
N GLY A 56 -2.56 -9.03 -1.38
CA GLY A 56 -2.91 -9.71 -2.63
C GLY A 56 -4.02 -9.02 -3.42
N SER A 57 -4.14 -7.69 -3.32
CA SER A 57 -4.93 -6.85 -4.24
C SER A 57 -4.06 -6.25 -5.37
N TRP A 58 -2.74 -6.40 -5.25
CA TRP A 58 -1.78 -6.01 -6.27
C TRP A 58 -0.59 -6.96 -6.23
N ALA A 59 0.01 -7.20 -7.39
CA ALA A 59 1.28 -7.88 -7.52
C ALA A 59 2.04 -7.32 -8.73
N ASP A 60 3.37 -7.27 -8.65
CA ASP A 60 4.19 -6.63 -9.68
C ASP A 60 4.02 -7.35 -11.04
N PRO A 61 3.47 -6.69 -12.07
CA PRO A 61 3.33 -7.27 -13.40
C PRO A 61 4.67 -7.75 -14.00
N LYS A 62 5.79 -7.12 -13.65
CA LYS A 62 7.13 -7.51 -14.12
C LYS A 62 7.53 -8.88 -13.63
N ASP A 63 7.24 -9.21 -12.38
CA ASP A 63 7.51 -10.55 -11.82
C ASP A 63 6.79 -11.63 -12.63
N LEU A 64 5.51 -11.41 -12.94
CA LEU A 64 4.73 -12.37 -13.72
C LEU A 64 5.24 -12.48 -15.16
N LEU A 65 5.45 -11.35 -15.83
CA LEU A 65 5.93 -11.34 -17.22
C LEU A 65 7.29 -12.04 -17.33
N THR A 66 8.18 -11.81 -16.36
CA THR A 66 9.46 -12.51 -16.26
C THR A 66 9.25 -14.02 -16.15
N ASN A 67 8.39 -14.48 -15.24
CA ASN A 67 8.12 -15.91 -15.07
C ASN A 67 7.48 -16.55 -16.33
N LEU A 68 6.59 -15.82 -17.02
CA LEU A 68 5.96 -16.26 -18.26
C LEU A 68 6.98 -16.42 -19.38
N ARG A 69 7.81 -15.40 -19.63
CA ARG A 69 8.82 -15.41 -20.69
C ARG A 69 9.91 -16.45 -20.43
N THR A 70 10.38 -16.55 -19.18
CA THR A 70 11.41 -17.53 -18.82
C THR A 70 10.89 -18.98 -18.87
N SER A 71 9.63 -19.24 -18.49
CA SER A 71 9.00 -20.56 -18.67
C SER A 71 8.88 -20.92 -20.15
N ALA A 72 8.46 -19.99 -21.01
CA ALA A 72 8.40 -20.19 -22.45
C ALA A 72 9.80 -20.49 -23.03
N LEU A 73 10.80 -19.66 -22.68
CA LEU A 73 12.20 -19.84 -23.08
C LEU A 73 12.74 -21.21 -22.64
N GLU A 74 12.44 -21.66 -21.42
CA GLU A 74 12.86 -22.97 -20.93
C GLU A 74 12.26 -24.11 -21.76
N LYS A 75 10.97 -24.00 -22.12
CA LYS A 75 10.30 -25.00 -22.98
C LYS A 75 10.91 -25.03 -24.37
N ASP A 76 11.09 -23.87 -24.98
CA ASP A 76 11.65 -23.75 -26.33
C ASP A 76 13.09 -24.24 -26.37
N PHE A 77 13.93 -23.82 -25.42
CA PHE A 77 15.33 -24.23 -25.35
C PHE A 77 15.50 -25.73 -25.13
N LYS A 78 14.60 -26.38 -24.37
CA LYS A 78 14.60 -27.83 -24.20
C LYS A 78 14.26 -28.60 -25.48
N GLN A 79 13.44 -28.00 -26.36
CA GLN A 79 13.04 -28.61 -27.64
C GLN A 79 14.10 -28.46 -28.73
N LEU A 80 15.01 -27.50 -28.60
CA LEU A 80 16.12 -27.32 -29.53
C LEU A 80 17.05 -28.53 -29.54
N ASP A 81 17.50 -28.92 -30.74
CA ASP A 81 18.59 -29.86 -30.91
C ASP A 81 19.95 -29.22 -30.60
N ASP A 82 20.99 -30.04 -30.62
CA ASP A 82 22.34 -29.62 -30.27
C ASP A 82 22.95 -28.65 -31.30
N GLU A 83 22.64 -28.84 -32.58
CA GLU A 83 23.11 -27.97 -33.67
C GLU A 83 22.54 -26.56 -33.53
N SER A 84 21.23 -26.46 -33.27
CA SER A 84 20.55 -25.17 -33.04
C SER A 84 21.10 -24.45 -31.80
N LYS A 85 21.39 -25.18 -30.71
CA LYS A 85 21.99 -24.60 -29.51
C LYS A 85 23.39 -24.08 -29.77
N ASP A 86 24.19 -24.81 -30.54
CA ASP A 86 25.55 -24.40 -30.87
C ASP A 86 25.55 -23.20 -31.84
N ALA A 87 24.57 -23.11 -32.76
CA ALA A 87 24.37 -21.94 -33.61
C ALA A 87 23.99 -20.68 -32.79
N ILE A 88 23.07 -20.80 -31.83
CA ILE A 88 22.72 -19.68 -30.93
C ILE A 88 23.94 -19.26 -30.09
N LEU A 89 24.71 -20.23 -29.58
CA LEU A 89 25.95 -19.96 -28.84
C LEU A 89 26.92 -19.11 -29.64
N GLU A 90 27.16 -19.47 -30.91
CA GLU A 90 28.05 -18.74 -31.81
C GLU A 90 27.55 -17.30 -32.04
N GLN A 91 26.26 -17.14 -32.34
CA GLN A 91 25.65 -15.82 -32.48
C GLN A 91 25.82 -14.96 -31.23
N LYS A 92 25.65 -15.54 -30.04
CA LYS A 92 25.83 -14.82 -28.77
C LYS A 92 27.29 -14.46 -28.52
N LEU A 93 28.23 -15.35 -28.80
CA LEU A 93 29.66 -15.05 -28.67
C LEU A 93 30.07 -13.87 -29.58
N ILE A 94 29.56 -13.81 -30.82
CA ILE A 94 29.78 -12.69 -31.73
C ILE A 94 29.13 -11.41 -31.18
N ALA A 95 27.87 -11.47 -30.76
CA ALA A 95 27.13 -10.31 -30.28
C ALA A 95 27.75 -9.66 -29.02
N TYR A 96 28.38 -10.47 -28.15
CA TYR A 96 29.12 -10.00 -26.98
C TYR A 96 30.61 -9.71 -27.24
N GLY A 97 31.08 -9.80 -28.48
CA GLY A 97 32.43 -9.40 -28.89
C GLY A 97 33.54 -10.36 -28.45
N VAL A 98 33.21 -11.64 -28.27
CA VAL A 98 34.13 -12.69 -27.80
C VAL A 98 34.41 -13.75 -28.86
N GLY A 99 33.51 -13.94 -29.81
CA GLY A 99 33.71 -14.78 -30.99
C GLY A 99 34.39 -14.02 -32.13
N GLU A 100 35.10 -14.74 -33.00
CA GLU A 100 35.51 -14.20 -34.29
C GLU A 100 34.26 -14.02 -35.14
N SER A 101 34.01 -12.79 -35.61
CA SER A 101 33.04 -12.62 -36.69
C SER A 101 33.55 -13.47 -37.86
N PRO A 102 32.76 -14.38 -38.45
CA PRO A 102 33.15 -14.99 -39.70
C PRO A 102 33.52 -13.84 -40.63
N THR A 103 34.67 -13.95 -41.28
CA THR A 103 35.19 -12.94 -42.20
C THR A 103 34.12 -12.65 -43.24
N LEU A 104 33.36 -11.58 -42.99
CA LEU A 104 32.30 -11.09 -43.86
C LEU A 104 32.97 -10.53 -45.11
N THR A 105 33.11 -11.40 -46.11
CA THR A 105 33.24 -11.00 -47.50
C THR A 105 31.90 -10.43 -47.94
N GLY A 106 31.57 -9.23 -47.47
CA GLY A 106 30.43 -8.44 -47.94
C GLY A 106 29.08 -8.77 -47.29
N GLU A 107 28.46 -7.70 -46.77
CA GLU A 107 27.00 -7.44 -46.70
C GLU A 107 26.12 -8.02 -45.57
N GLU A 108 26.52 -9.00 -44.75
CA GLU A 108 25.66 -9.34 -43.58
C GLU A 108 25.99 -8.48 -42.35
N PRO A 109 25.02 -7.73 -41.77
CA PRO A 109 25.24 -6.94 -40.58
C PRO A 109 25.53 -7.83 -39.37
N ALA A 110 26.51 -7.41 -38.54
CA ALA A 110 26.77 -8.08 -37.27
C ALA A 110 25.48 -8.19 -36.43
N PRO A 111 25.29 -9.30 -35.68
CA PRO A 111 24.09 -9.48 -34.87
C PRO A 111 23.94 -8.29 -33.90
N PRO A 112 22.71 -7.75 -33.74
CA PRO A 112 22.48 -6.62 -32.87
C PRO A 112 22.89 -6.97 -31.45
N LYS A 113 23.57 -6.03 -30.78
CA LYS A 113 23.98 -6.20 -29.39
C LYS A 113 22.73 -6.33 -28.50
N PRO A 114 22.60 -7.40 -27.70
CA PRO A 114 21.47 -7.57 -26.79
C PRO A 114 21.40 -6.41 -25.79
N PRO A 115 20.20 -6.06 -25.28
CA PRO A 115 20.06 -4.99 -24.27
C PRO A 115 20.96 -5.19 -23.05
N LEU A 116 21.13 -6.42 -22.57
CA LEU A 116 21.99 -6.74 -21.43
C LEU A 116 23.46 -6.34 -21.66
N ALA A 117 23.95 -6.29 -22.90
CA ALA A 117 25.29 -5.81 -23.23
C ALA A 117 25.49 -4.33 -22.91
N GLN A 118 24.39 -3.56 -22.83
CA GLN A 118 24.38 -2.13 -22.54
C GLN A 118 24.12 -1.82 -21.06
N ALA A 119 23.97 -2.84 -20.21
CA ALA A 119 23.68 -2.67 -18.81
C ALA A 119 24.74 -1.79 -18.11
N THR A 120 24.29 -0.77 -17.40
CA THR A 120 25.16 0.15 -16.66
C THR A 120 25.38 -0.30 -15.22
N ASP A 121 24.40 -1.01 -14.64
CA ASP A 121 24.42 -1.53 -13.27
C ASP A 121 25.49 -2.60 -13.06
N ARG A 122 26.17 -2.53 -11.91
CA ARG A 122 27.26 -3.44 -11.55
C ARG A 122 26.80 -4.90 -11.42
N ARG A 123 25.62 -5.16 -10.85
CA ARG A 123 25.05 -6.51 -10.70
C ARG A 123 24.94 -7.21 -12.06
N TRP A 124 24.45 -6.50 -13.07
CA TRP A 124 24.25 -7.02 -14.41
C TRP A 124 25.57 -7.18 -15.17
N LYS A 125 26.50 -6.22 -15.05
CA LYS A 125 27.86 -6.35 -15.58
C LYS A 125 28.60 -7.57 -15.02
N ASP A 126 28.53 -7.77 -13.71
CA ASP A 126 29.20 -8.89 -13.04
C ASP A 126 28.57 -10.24 -13.43
N LYS A 127 27.25 -10.31 -13.60
CA LYS A 127 26.56 -11.49 -14.17
C LYS A 127 27.01 -11.76 -15.60
N LEU A 128 26.95 -10.74 -16.48
CA LEU A 128 27.31 -10.87 -17.88
C LEU A 128 28.77 -11.35 -18.04
N ALA A 129 29.71 -10.76 -17.31
CA ALA A 129 31.11 -11.17 -17.36
C ALA A 129 31.33 -12.64 -16.95
N ARG A 130 30.54 -13.14 -15.98
CA ARG A 130 30.57 -14.56 -15.59
C ARG A 130 30.01 -15.45 -16.70
N HIS A 131 28.88 -15.09 -17.30
CA HIS A 131 28.27 -15.83 -18.39
C HIS A 131 29.20 -15.92 -19.60
N VAL A 132 29.70 -14.78 -20.08
CA VAL A 132 30.61 -14.71 -21.23
C VAL A 132 31.85 -15.58 -21.03
N ARG A 133 32.45 -15.57 -19.84
CA ARG A 133 33.57 -16.46 -19.50
C ARG A 133 33.15 -17.94 -19.54
N ALA A 134 31.97 -18.26 -19.02
CA ALA A 134 31.46 -19.63 -18.99
C ALA A 134 31.07 -20.17 -20.39
N LEU A 135 30.68 -19.29 -21.32
CA LEU A 135 30.43 -19.66 -22.72
C LEU A 135 31.69 -20.16 -23.44
N GLN A 136 32.88 -19.79 -22.98
CA GLN A 136 34.16 -20.26 -23.56
C GLN A 136 34.66 -21.57 -22.94
N ASN A 137 33.87 -22.21 -22.06
CA ASN A 137 34.27 -23.46 -21.41
C ASN A 137 34.51 -24.57 -22.46
N PRO A 138 35.55 -25.41 -22.36
CA PRO A 138 35.78 -26.48 -23.34
C PRO A 138 34.69 -27.56 -23.34
N SER A 139 33.95 -27.74 -22.24
CA SER A 139 32.86 -28.70 -22.14
C SER A 139 31.57 -28.17 -22.77
N ALA A 140 31.04 -28.88 -23.77
CA ALA A 140 29.78 -28.55 -24.44
C ALA A 140 28.61 -28.46 -23.45
N TYR A 141 28.55 -29.36 -22.47
CA TYR A 141 27.52 -29.32 -21.43
C TYR A 141 27.56 -28.01 -20.63
N HIS A 142 28.74 -27.58 -20.19
CA HIS A 142 28.87 -26.34 -19.43
C HIS A 142 28.62 -25.09 -20.28
N ARG A 143 29.03 -25.07 -21.55
CA ARG A 143 28.70 -23.97 -22.47
C ARG A 143 27.19 -23.83 -22.69
N ARG A 144 26.50 -24.94 -22.95
CA ARG A 144 25.05 -24.92 -23.19
C ARG A 144 24.26 -24.54 -21.94
N LYS A 145 24.71 -24.98 -20.75
CA LYS A 145 24.17 -24.50 -19.48
C LYS A 145 24.37 -22.99 -19.31
N ALA A 146 25.58 -22.49 -19.58
CA ALA A 146 25.88 -21.06 -19.51
C ALA A 146 25.08 -20.25 -20.55
N LEU A 147 24.86 -20.79 -21.75
CA LEU A 147 24.00 -20.18 -22.76
C LEU A 147 22.57 -20.04 -22.24
N PHE A 148 22.00 -21.11 -21.69
CA PHE A 148 20.66 -21.05 -21.13
C PHE A 148 20.55 -20.03 -20.00
N GLU A 149 21.49 -20.03 -19.05
CA GLU A 149 21.53 -19.05 -17.96
C GLU A 149 21.70 -17.60 -18.45
N LEU A 150 22.48 -17.39 -19.53
CA LEU A 150 22.60 -16.09 -20.18
C LEU A 150 21.28 -15.64 -20.81
N LEU A 151 20.61 -16.50 -21.58
CA LEU A 151 19.33 -16.18 -22.20
C LEU A 151 18.26 -15.83 -21.15
N MET A 152 18.24 -16.58 -20.04
CA MET A 152 17.36 -16.29 -18.90
C MET A 152 17.65 -14.92 -18.28
N ASP A 153 18.93 -14.56 -18.09
CA ASP A 153 19.31 -13.25 -17.57
C ASP A 153 19.08 -12.11 -18.59
N GLU A 154 19.14 -12.38 -19.89
CA GLU A 154 18.73 -11.43 -20.94
C GLU A 154 17.22 -11.13 -20.85
N GLU A 155 16.37 -12.15 -20.71
CA GLU A 155 14.92 -11.99 -20.51
C GLU A 155 14.62 -11.23 -19.22
N ASN A 156 15.26 -11.61 -18.11
CA ASN A 156 15.12 -10.91 -16.83
C ASN A 156 15.49 -9.43 -16.96
N TYR A 157 16.61 -9.13 -17.61
CA TYR A 157 17.07 -7.75 -17.80
C TYR A 157 16.13 -6.96 -18.71
N ALA A 158 15.64 -7.57 -19.79
CA ALA A 158 14.70 -6.94 -20.70
C ALA A 158 13.43 -6.54 -19.93
N VAL A 159 12.83 -7.44 -19.14
CA VAL A 159 11.62 -7.12 -18.36
C VAL A 159 11.91 -6.13 -17.21
N GLU A 160 13.04 -6.26 -16.50
CA GLU A 160 13.42 -5.34 -15.40
C GLU A 160 13.50 -3.89 -15.91
N THR A 161 13.98 -3.70 -17.15
CA THR A 161 14.17 -2.37 -17.77
C THR A 161 12.97 -1.84 -18.55
N MET A 162 11.92 -2.64 -18.76
CA MET A 162 10.70 -2.17 -19.45
C MET A 162 9.96 -1.08 -18.66
N GLY A 163 9.30 -0.16 -19.38
CA GLY A 163 8.35 0.78 -18.80
C GLY A 163 7.09 0.06 -18.31
N LYS A 164 6.32 0.69 -17.42
CA LYS A 164 5.08 0.10 -16.90
C LYS A 164 4.07 -0.19 -18.01
N GLU A 165 3.90 0.76 -18.93
CA GLU A 165 3.03 0.62 -20.11
C GLU A 165 3.50 -0.53 -21.01
N ASP A 166 4.80 -0.65 -21.28
CA ASP A 166 5.34 -1.76 -22.09
C ASP A 166 5.07 -3.14 -21.43
N VAL A 167 5.17 -3.23 -20.11
CA VAL A 167 4.89 -4.48 -19.37
C VAL A 167 3.41 -4.82 -19.45
N ARG A 168 2.56 -3.81 -19.29
CA ARG A 168 1.12 -3.94 -19.44
C ARG A 168 0.76 -4.42 -20.84
N ASP A 169 1.25 -3.75 -21.88
CA ASP A 169 1.01 -4.10 -23.28
C ASP A 169 1.50 -5.52 -23.60
N ALA A 170 2.67 -5.90 -23.08
CA ALA A 170 3.20 -7.24 -23.24
C ALA A 170 2.32 -8.31 -22.57
N LEU A 171 1.74 -8.04 -21.40
CA LEU A 171 0.79 -8.94 -20.77
C LEU A 171 -0.54 -9.00 -21.53
N GLU A 172 -1.06 -7.86 -21.99
CA GLU A 172 -2.27 -7.79 -22.80
C GLU A 172 -2.13 -8.58 -24.11
N ALA A 173 -0.98 -8.48 -24.79
CA ALA A 173 -0.68 -9.25 -25.99
C ALA A 173 -0.72 -10.78 -25.76
N MET A 174 -0.56 -11.24 -24.51
CA MET A 174 -0.64 -12.65 -24.15
C MET A 174 -2.06 -13.12 -23.80
N LYS A 175 -3.03 -12.21 -23.64
CA LYS A 175 -4.40 -12.50 -23.17
C LYS A 175 -5.02 -13.74 -23.81
N ASP A 176 -5.01 -13.82 -25.15
CA ASP A 176 -5.67 -14.87 -25.91
C ASP A 176 -4.92 -16.22 -25.90
N THR A 177 -3.68 -16.23 -25.39
CA THR A 177 -2.86 -17.43 -25.24
C THR A 177 -2.93 -18.03 -23.83
N LEU A 178 -3.48 -17.29 -22.88
CA LEU A 178 -3.62 -17.70 -21.48
C LEU A 178 -5.02 -18.27 -21.21
N PRO A 179 -5.17 -19.22 -20.27
CA PRO A 179 -6.49 -19.68 -19.87
C PRO A 179 -7.27 -18.56 -19.18
N ALA A 180 -8.59 -18.50 -19.41
CA ALA A 180 -9.45 -17.40 -18.95
C ALA A 180 -9.33 -17.14 -17.43
N TRP A 181 -9.27 -18.20 -16.62
CA TRP A 181 -9.11 -18.07 -15.17
C TRP A 181 -7.79 -17.39 -14.78
N MET A 182 -6.71 -17.59 -15.55
CA MET A 182 -5.41 -16.98 -15.27
C MET A 182 -5.45 -15.51 -15.65
N TRP A 183 -5.99 -15.18 -16.82
CA TRP A 183 -6.16 -13.79 -17.25
C TRP A 183 -6.97 -12.98 -16.21
N LYS A 184 -8.06 -13.55 -15.69
CA LYS A 184 -8.86 -12.92 -14.63
C LYS A 184 -8.06 -12.67 -13.35
N GLU A 185 -7.13 -13.55 -12.99
CA GLU A 185 -6.24 -13.36 -11.84
C GLU A 185 -5.17 -12.29 -12.11
N ILE A 186 -4.71 -12.15 -13.35
CA ILE A 186 -3.80 -11.08 -13.79
C ILE A 186 -4.51 -9.73 -13.68
N VAL A 187 -5.68 -9.59 -14.31
CA VAL A 187 -6.52 -8.39 -14.23
C VAL A 187 -6.75 -7.99 -12.77
N LYS A 188 -7.00 -8.96 -11.90
CA LYS A 188 -7.26 -8.71 -10.49
C LYS A 188 -6.11 -8.15 -9.69
N LEU A 189 -4.88 -8.50 -10.04
CA LEU A 189 -3.69 -8.10 -9.29
C LEU A 189 -2.93 -6.96 -9.94
N THR A 190 -3.45 -6.40 -11.02
CA THR A 190 -2.78 -5.35 -11.79
C THR A 190 -3.73 -4.18 -12.01
N ASP A 191 -3.21 -3.12 -12.61
CA ASP A 191 -3.95 -1.93 -13.04
C ASP A 191 -4.92 -2.21 -14.20
N LEU A 192 -4.74 -3.31 -14.94
CA LEU A 192 -5.64 -3.77 -16.00
C LEU A 192 -7.12 -3.83 -15.60
N ARG A 193 -7.43 -4.00 -14.32
CA ARG A 193 -8.82 -3.93 -13.83
C ARG A 193 -9.54 -2.64 -14.20
N VAL A 194 -8.83 -1.53 -14.39
CA VAL A 194 -9.45 -0.26 -14.80
C VAL A 194 -10.12 -0.38 -16.17
N ASP A 195 -9.56 -1.21 -17.06
CA ASP A 195 -10.03 -1.35 -18.44
C ASP A 195 -10.89 -2.61 -18.67
N TYR A 196 -10.77 -3.61 -17.80
CA TYR A 196 -11.39 -4.93 -18.01
C TYR A 196 -12.52 -5.29 -17.03
N VAL A 197 -12.73 -4.50 -15.96
CA VAL A 197 -13.76 -4.82 -14.95
C VAL A 197 -15.08 -4.11 -15.28
N GLU A 198 -16.08 -4.92 -15.61
CA GLU A 198 -17.45 -4.46 -15.87
C GLU A 198 -18.50 -5.10 -14.93
N ASP A 199 -18.13 -6.15 -14.20
CA ASP A 199 -19.05 -6.99 -13.39
C ASP A 199 -18.79 -6.82 -11.88
N GLU A 200 -19.82 -6.79 -11.03
CA GLU A 200 -19.67 -6.62 -9.58
C GLU A 200 -18.96 -7.79 -8.84
N ASN A 201 -18.94 -8.97 -9.44
CA ASN A 201 -18.33 -10.21 -8.97
C ASN A 201 -16.99 -10.53 -9.67
N TRP A 202 -16.42 -9.57 -10.39
CA TRP A 202 -15.20 -9.71 -11.20
C TRP A 202 -14.02 -10.37 -10.46
N GLU A 203 -13.93 -10.22 -9.14
CA GLU A 203 -12.84 -10.74 -8.31
C GLU A 203 -12.89 -12.26 -8.07
N ASN A 204 -14.03 -12.89 -8.37
CA ASN A 204 -14.29 -14.30 -8.10
C ASN A 204 -14.30 -15.11 -9.40
N LEU A 205 -13.62 -16.25 -9.38
CA LEU A 205 -13.75 -17.23 -10.46
C LEU A 205 -15.13 -17.89 -10.39
N ASP A 206 -15.77 -18.08 -11.53
CA ASP A 206 -16.98 -18.87 -11.62
C ASP A 206 -16.68 -20.38 -11.48
N ALA A 207 -17.73 -21.21 -11.45
CA ALA A 207 -17.57 -22.66 -11.28
C ALA A 207 -16.78 -23.32 -12.43
N LYS A 208 -16.92 -22.82 -13.67
CA LYS A 208 -16.23 -23.35 -14.85
C LYS A 208 -14.76 -22.96 -14.83
N GLU A 209 -14.46 -21.71 -14.52
CA GLU A 209 -13.10 -21.19 -14.34
C GLU A 209 -12.38 -21.90 -13.20
N GLN A 210 -13.07 -22.17 -12.09
CA GLN A 210 -12.51 -22.90 -10.95
C GLN A 210 -12.22 -24.37 -11.27
N ALA A 211 -13.10 -25.02 -12.03
CA ALA A 211 -12.89 -26.38 -12.52
C ALA A 211 -11.71 -26.43 -13.49
N GLU A 212 -11.64 -25.49 -14.44
CA GLU A 212 -10.52 -25.39 -15.38
C GLU A 212 -9.21 -25.17 -14.63
N LYS A 213 -9.14 -24.18 -13.73
CA LYS A 213 -7.97 -23.92 -12.90
C LYS A 213 -7.45 -25.19 -12.21
N SER A 214 -8.34 -26.07 -11.76
CA SER A 214 -8.00 -27.27 -10.99
C SER A 214 -7.46 -28.42 -11.86
N ASP A 215 -7.60 -28.35 -13.18
CA ASP A 215 -7.08 -29.34 -14.13
C ASP A 215 -5.55 -29.50 -13.99
N TYR A 216 -5.08 -30.73 -14.18
CA TYR A 216 -3.67 -31.07 -14.17
C TYR A 216 -2.90 -30.36 -15.29
N ARG A 217 -3.51 -30.19 -16.47
CA ARG A 217 -2.86 -29.52 -17.62
C ARG A 217 -2.40 -28.09 -17.32
N TRP A 218 -3.01 -27.45 -16.33
CA TRP A 218 -2.72 -26.08 -15.90
C TRP A 218 -1.93 -25.99 -14.58
N GLN A 219 -1.33 -27.10 -14.12
CA GLN A 219 -0.58 -27.14 -12.86
C GLN A 219 0.56 -26.12 -12.83
N GLU A 220 1.31 -25.97 -13.92
CA GLU A 220 2.44 -25.03 -14.00
C GLU A 220 1.98 -23.57 -13.83
N TYR A 221 0.95 -23.15 -14.58
CA TYR A 221 0.38 -21.81 -14.46
C TYR A 221 -0.23 -21.55 -13.09
N ARG A 222 -0.86 -22.55 -12.47
CA ARG A 222 -1.32 -22.44 -11.07
C ARG A 222 -0.17 -22.15 -10.11
N LEU A 223 0.91 -22.90 -10.20
CA LEU A 223 2.07 -22.70 -9.33
C LEU A 223 2.71 -21.32 -9.57
N MET A 224 2.77 -20.88 -10.82
CA MET A 224 3.26 -19.56 -11.20
C MET A 224 2.42 -18.45 -10.56
N ILE A 225 1.09 -18.47 -10.74
CA ILE A 225 0.18 -17.48 -10.16
C ILE A 225 0.19 -17.52 -8.63
N SER A 226 0.21 -18.70 -8.01
CA SER A 226 0.30 -18.82 -6.55
C SER A 226 1.59 -18.21 -6.01
N LYS A 227 2.73 -18.54 -6.61
CA LYS A 227 4.03 -18.00 -6.21
C LYS A 227 4.09 -16.47 -6.39
N TRP A 228 3.57 -15.97 -7.52
CA TRP A 228 3.50 -14.55 -7.81
C TRP A 228 2.69 -13.80 -6.74
N LYS A 229 1.50 -14.32 -6.40
CA LYS A 229 0.65 -13.80 -5.32
C LYS A 229 1.33 -13.81 -3.95
N GLU A 230 1.91 -14.94 -3.57
CA GLU A 230 2.57 -15.12 -2.27
C GLU A 230 3.80 -14.22 -2.12
N GLY A 231 4.55 -14.00 -3.21
CA GLY A 231 5.69 -13.09 -3.23
C GLY A 231 5.31 -11.61 -3.12
N ASN A 232 4.07 -11.25 -3.46
CA ASN A 232 3.63 -9.87 -3.62
C ASN A 232 2.59 -9.41 -2.58
N VAL A 233 2.37 -10.17 -1.51
CA VAL A 233 1.32 -9.89 -0.50
C VAL A 233 1.33 -8.44 -0.01
N THR A 234 2.50 -7.84 0.20
CA THR A 234 2.65 -6.45 0.65
C THR A 234 3.33 -5.55 -0.37
N ALA A 235 3.58 -6.03 -1.59
CA ALA A 235 4.38 -5.31 -2.58
C ALA A 235 3.69 -4.01 -3.07
N TRP A 236 2.35 -3.95 -2.93
CA TRP A 236 1.57 -2.73 -3.17
C TRP A 236 2.10 -1.54 -2.36
N LYS A 237 2.68 -1.79 -1.19
CA LYS A 237 3.17 -0.72 -0.32
C LYS A 237 4.36 -0.02 -0.95
N ASP A 238 5.33 -0.80 -1.41
CA ASP A 238 6.56 -0.27 -2.00
C ASP A 238 6.24 0.42 -3.33
N GLU A 239 5.36 -0.19 -4.13
CA GLU A 239 4.87 0.41 -5.37
C GLU A 239 4.13 1.73 -5.10
N HIS A 240 3.21 1.80 -4.14
CA HIS A 240 2.54 3.06 -3.82
C HIS A 240 3.50 4.10 -3.24
N ASN A 241 4.46 3.71 -2.41
CA ASN A 241 5.47 4.64 -1.91
C ASN A 241 6.33 5.21 -3.04
N GLN A 242 6.52 4.45 -4.12
CA GLN A 242 7.28 4.89 -5.29
C GLN A 242 6.45 5.73 -6.28
N SER A 243 5.21 5.33 -6.58
CA SER A 243 4.40 5.95 -7.64
C SER A 243 3.27 6.85 -7.15
N ASN A 244 2.89 6.73 -5.87
CA ASN A 244 1.75 7.41 -5.25
C ASN A 244 0.38 7.10 -5.87
N GLN A 245 0.31 6.18 -6.84
CA GLN A 245 -0.89 5.86 -7.60
C GLN A 245 -1.84 4.94 -6.82
N LEU A 246 -3.15 5.05 -7.10
CA LEU A 246 -4.13 4.09 -6.60
C LEU A 246 -3.92 2.73 -7.26
N ILE A 247 -3.24 1.84 -6.57
CA ILE A 247 -2.92 0.50 -7.05
C ILE A 247 -3.60 -0.62 -6.27
N VAL A 248 -4.53 -0.28 -5.36
CA VAL A 248 -5.31 -1.26 -4.58
C VAL A 248 -6.80 -1.03 -4.77
N THR A 249 -7.61 -2.09 -4.76
CA THR A 249 -9.08 -2.02 -4.83
C THR A 249 -9.77 -2.10 -3.47
N ARG A 250 -8.98 -2.42 -2.43
CA ARG A 250 -9.41 -2.65 -1.05
C ARG A 250 -8.32 -2.13 -0.14
N ALA A 251 -8.68 -1.63 1.04
CA ALA A 251 -7.71 -1.30 2.07
C ALA A 251 -8.28 -1.51 3.47
N VAL A 252 -7.41 -1.82 4.43
CA VAL A 252 -7.74 -1.74 5.85
C VAL A 252 -7.19 -0.46 6.49
N CYS A 253 -7.53 -0.26 7.76
CA CYS A 253 -7.28 0.97 8.49
C CYS A 253 -5.83 1.46 8.47
N ASN A 254 -4.88 0.61 8.83
CA ASN A 254 -3.47 1.01 8.83
C ASN A 254 -2.95 1.26 7.41
N GLU A 255 -3.39 0.46 6.43
CA GLU A 255 -2.98 0.60 5.03
C GLU A 255 -3.45 1.95 4.47
N THR A 256 -4.71 2.34 4.76
CA THR A 256 -5.27 3.66 4.39
C THR A 256 -4.44 4.80 5.00
N ALA A 257 -4.04 4.66 6.27
CA ALA A 257 -3.16 5.64 6.90
C ALA A 257 -1.73 5.63 6.32
N GLU A 258 -1.20 4.47 5.90
CA GLU A 258 0.09 4.36 5.19
C GLU A 258 0.05 5.09 3.84
N HIS A 259 -1.01 4.89 3.05
CA HIS A 259 -1.25 5.65 1.82
C HIS A 259 -1.21 7.16 2.05
N ILE A 260 -1.92 7.63 3.08
CA ILE A 260 -1.93 9.06 3.44
C ILE A 260 -0.52 9.55 3.80
N GLN A 261 0.25 8.77 4.55
CA GLN A 261 1.62 9.18 4.88
C GLN A 261 2.52 9.23 3.64
N HIS A 262 2.43 8.27 2.71
CA HIS A 262 3.19 8.30 1.44
C HIS A 262 2.90 9.59 0.64
N ILE A 263 1.62 9.96 0.52
CA ILE A 263 1.21 11.18 -0.20
C ILE A 263 1.60 12.46 0.55
N ARG A 264 1.82 12.37 1.86
CA ARG A 264 2.40 13.45 2.67
C ARG A 264 3.94 13.44 2.62
N GLY A 265 4.55 12.64 1.75
CA GLY A 265 6.00 12.52 1.58
C GLY A 265 6.71 11.69 2.65
N ASN A 266 5.99 10.91 3.45
CA ASN A 266 6.55 10.12 4.53
C ASN A 266 6.46 8.61 4.23
N SER A 267 7.49 7.83 4.59
CA SER A 267 7.50 6.37 4.39
C SER A 267 7.44 5.59 5.72
N PRO A 268 6.25 5.41 6.33
CA PRO A 268 6.11 4.67 7.57
C PRO A 268 6.39 3.15 7.39
N PRO A 269 6.75 2.44 8.46
CA PRO A 269 6.77 0.98 8.45
C PRO A 269 5.34 0.42 8.32
N GLY A 270 5.24 -0.82 7.83
CA GLY A 270 3.96 -1.51 7.66
C GLY A 270 3.44 -2.08 8.98
N GLY A 271 2.12 -2.09 9.12
CA GLY A 271 1.42 -2.66 10.28
C GLY A 271 1.49 -1.78 11.54
N LEU A 272 0.65 -2.09 12.52
CA LEU A 272 0.41 -1.21 13.67
C LEU A 272 1.52 -1.29 14.73
N THR A 273 2.18 -2.45 14.91
CA THR A 273 3.23 -2.65 15.92
C THR A 273 4.39 -1.67 15.78
N ALA A 274 4.83 -1.40 14.54
CA ALA A 274 6.04 -0.62 14.27
C ALA A 274 5.82 0.89 14.34
N LYS A 275 4.59 1.37 14.08
CA LYS A 275 4.27 2.80 13.94
C LYS A 275 4.59 3.65 15.18
N PRO A 276 4.25 3.26 16.43
CA PRO A 276 4.60 4.06 17.60
C PRO A 276 6.11 4.32 17.72
N LYS A 277 6.93 3.29 17.49
CA LYS A 277 8.40 3.44 17.54
C LYS A 277 8.93 4.31 16.41
N TRP A 278 8.31 4.26 15.24
CA TRP A 278 8.65 5.15 14.13
C TRP A 278 8.41 6.61 14.49
N TYR A 279 7.23 6.96 15.03
CA TYR A 279 6.96 8.32 15.49
C TYR A 279 7.91 8.78 16.60
N LEU A 280 8.24 7.91 17.57
CA LEU A 280 9.24 8.23 18.61
C LEU A 280 10.64 8.46 18.05
N GLY A 281 11.02 7.68 17.03
CA GLY A 281 12.28 7.86 16.30
C GLY A 281 12.33 9.22 15.59
N LEU A 282 11.24 9.59 14.91
CA LEU A 282 11.10 10.89 14.26
C LEU A 282 11.07 12.05 15.26
N GLU A 283 10.38 11.91 16.39
CA GLU A 283 10.37 12.90 17.47
C GLU A 283 11.79 13.14 18.02
N SER A 284 12.54 12.06 18.24
CA SER A 284 13.93 12.12 18.71
C SER A 284 14.85 12.81 17.69
N ALA A 285 14.75 12.43 16.41
CA ALA A 285 15.56 13.02 15.33
C ALA A 285 15.16 14.48 15.04
N GLY A 286 13.87 14.79 15.12
CA GLY A 286 13.31 16.13 14.88
C GLY A 286 13.55 17.11 16.01
N ALA A 287 13.91 16.65 17.21
CA ALA A 287 14.17 17.50 18.36
C ALA A 287 15.28 18.54 18.11
N ALA A 288 16.26 18.21 17.28
CA ALA A 288 17.38 19.08 16.90
C ALA A 288 17.09 19.98 15.69
N LYS A 289 16.01 19.73 14.94
CA LYS A 289 15.68 20.49 13.72
C LYS A 289 14.89 21.77 14.03
N PRO A 290 15.06 22.86 13.26
CA PRO A 290 14.18 24.02 13.34
C PRO A 290 12.72 23.61 13.18
N ILE A 291 11.81 24.28 13.90
CA ILE A 291 10.37 24.05 13.75
C ILE A 291 9.97 24.53 12.35
N PRO A 292 9.31 23.71 11.52
CA PRO A 292 8.80 24.16 10.22
C PRO A 292 7.88 25.38 10.39
N PRO A 293 7.91 26.37 9.49
CA PRO A 293 7.00 27.51 9.55
C PRO A 293 5.53 27.05 9.63
N GLY A 294 4.83 27.42 10.70
CA GLY A 294 3.44 27.00 10.95
C GLY A 294 3.23 25.53 11.35
N GLY A 295 4.32 24.76 11.52
CA GLY A 295 4.26 23.32 11.77
C GLY A 295 4.47 22.89 13.22
N LYS A 296 3.86 21.79 13.62
CA LYS A 296 4.23 21.06 14.85
C LYS A 296 5.46 20.19 14.57
N ARG A 297 6.29 19.89 15.58
CA ARG A 297 7.35 18.87 15.45
C ARG A 297 6.73 17.47 15.42
N PRO A 298 7.43 16.46 14.85
CA PRO A 298 7.01 15.08 15.01
C PRO A 298 6.86 14.71 16.49
N HIS A 299 5.83 13.95 16.83
CA HIS A 299 5.56 13.54 18.22
C HIS A 299 4.70 12.29 18.28
N LEU A 300 4.78 11.58 19.41
CA LEU A 300 3.80 10.58 19.83
C LEU A 300 3.29 10.94 21.23
N ILE A 301 1.99 11.21 21.36
CA ILE A 301 1.37 11.65 22.63
C ILE A 301 0.10 10.87 22.96
N LYS A 302 -0.35 10.97 24.21
CA LYS A 302 -1.72 10.64 24.60
C LYS A 302 -2.58 11.89 24.44
N PRO A 303 -3.70 11.84 23.71
CA PRO A 303 -4.58 12.99 23.57
C PRO A 303 -5.48 13.14 24.80
N TYR A 304 -5.62 14.37 25.30
CA TYR A 304 -6.52 14.72 26.40
C TYR A 304 -7.47 15.87 26.04
N LYS A 305 -7.16 16.63 25.00
CA LYS A 305 -7.91 17.82 24.56
C LYS A 305 -7.90 17.94 23.03
N LEU A 306 -8.74 18.83 22.49
CA LEU A 306 -8.93 18.97 21.04
C LEU A 306 -7.64 19.38 20.33
N GLU A 307 -6.79 20.19 20.95
CA GLU A 307 -5.57 20.74 20.37
C GLU A 307 -4.47 19.68 20.16
N ASP A 308 -4.61 18.50 20.78
CA ASP A 308 -3.71 17.38 20.59
C ASP A 308 -3.91 16.72 19.22
N PHE A 309 -5.09 16.91 18.61
CA PHE A 309 -5.41 16.41 17.28
C PHE A 309 -4.99 17.43 16.22
N THR A 310 -4.30 16.97 15.18
CA THR A 310 -3.78 17.83 14.10
C THR A 310 -4.09 17.15 12.78
N PRO A 311 -4.60 17.86 11.75
CA PRO A 311 -4.78 17.29 10.43
C PRO A 311 -3.52 16.57 9.92
N GLY A 312 -3.69 15.36 9.38
CA GLY A 312 -2.61 14.48 8.95
C GLY A 312 -1.98 13.62 10.06
N ALA A 313 -2.31 13.83 11.33
CA ALA A 313 -1.87 12.96 12.42
C ALA A 313 -2.60 11.61 12.39
N SER A 314 -1.89 10.53 12.69
CA SER A 314 -2.48 9.22 12.94
C SER A 314 -3.01 9.13 14.37
N ILE A 315 -4.25 8.66 14.53
CA ILE A 315 -4.81 8.20 15.79
C ILE A 315 -4.63 6.68 15.85
N LEU A 316 -3.94 6.19 16.87
CA LEU A 316 -3.68 4.78 17.11
C LEU A 316 -4.47 4.32 18.33
N TRP A 317 -5.30 3.29 18.19
CA TRP A 317 -6.10 2.76 19.30
C TRP A 317 -5.55 1.45 19.85
N LEU A 318 -5.53 1.34 21.17
CA LEU A 318 -5.23 0.13 21.92
C LEU A 318 -6.50 -0.53 22.44
N ARG A 319 -6.46 -1.86 22.56
CA ARG A 319 -7.47 -2.63 23.28
C ARG A 319 -6.88 -3.90 23.87
N PHE A 320 -7.46 -4.36 24.96
CA PHE A 320 -7.28 -5.72 25.45
C PHE A 320 -8.19 -6.69 24.70
N VAL A 321 -7.63 -7.82 24.26
CA VAL A 321 -8.36 -8.88 23.54
C VAL A 321 -8.06 -10.25 24.13
N ASN A 322 -8.95 -11.20 23.97
CA ASN A 322 -8.81 -12.56 24.54
C ASN A 322 -7.83 -13.45 23.76
N GLU A 323 -7.52 -13.09 22.51
CA GLU A 323 -6.64 -13.85 21.63
C GLU A 323 -5.25 -13.22 21.56
N MET A 324 -4.22 -14.06 21.51
CA MET A 324 -2.85 -13.60 21.34
C MET A 324 -2.72 -12.84 20.01
N PRO A 325 -2.25 -11.58 20.01
CA PRO A 325 -2.13 -10.80 18.79
C PRO A 325 -1.04 -11.37 17.88
N ASN A 326 -1.27 -11.27 16.57
CA ASN A 326 -0.22 -11.51 15.58
C ASN A 326 0.89 -10.43 15.69
N PRO A 327 2.08 -10.68 15.12
CA PRO A 327 3.23 -9.77 15.25
C PRO A 327 2.97 -8.32 14.79
N TRP A 328 2.03 -8.12 13.86
CA TRP A 328 1.70 -6.81 13.29
C TRP A 328 0.76 -5.95 14.15
N ARG A 329 0.21 -6.53 15.24
CA ARG A 329 -0.71 -5.83 16.16
C ARG A 329 -0.22 -5.75 17.60
N ILE A 330 0.91 -6.39 17.94
CA ILE A 330 1.48 -6.34 19.29
C ILE A 330 1.67 -4.88 19.71
N ALA A 331 1.27 -4.56 20.93
CA ALA A 331 1.57 -3.28 21.56
C ALA A 331 2.74 -3.43 22.53
N PRO A 332 4.01 -3.35 22.05
CA PRO A 332 5.16 -3.50 22.92
C PRO A 332 5.25 -2.32 23.88
N PRO A 333 5.82 -2.51 25.08
CA PRO A 333 6.09 -1.39 25.98
C PRO A 333 6.89 -0.29 25.28
N ILE A 334 6.42 0.94 25.40
CA ILE A 334 7.11 2.16 24.98
C ILE A 334 7.04 3.19 26.11
N THR A 335 7.96 4.14 26.08
CA THR A 335 7.96 5.30 26.96
C THR A 335 7.88 6.55 26.10
N LEU A 336 6.86 7.37 26.32
CA LEU A 336 6.68 8.65 25.66
C LEU A 336 7.67 9.68 26.22
N LYS A 337 7.83 10.80 25.51
CA LYS A 337 8.66 11.91 25.98
C LYS A 337 8.20 12.50 27.33
N SER A 338 6.91 12.39 27.66
CA SER A 338 6.36 12.78 28.98
C SER A 338 6.82 11.84 30.12
N GLY A 339 7.51 10.74 29.81
CA GLY A 339 7.84 9.68 30.76
C GLY A 339 6.73 8.65 30.95
N GLU A 340 5.56 8.87 30.33
CA GLU A 340 4.44 7.94 30.43
C GLU A 340 4.59 6.72 29.53
N GLY A 341 4.11 5.55 29.99
CA GLY A 341 3.99 4.34 29.18
C GLY A 341 2.61 4.19 28.51
N LEU A 342 2.41 3.04 27.83
CA LEU A 342 1.12 2.68 27.21
C LEU A 342 -0.03 2.61 28.21
N LEU A 343 0.26 2.13 29.42
CA LEU A 343 -0.66 2.06 30.55
C LEU A 343 -0.08 2.88 31.72
N PRO A 344 -0.92 3.44 32.62
CA PRO A 344 -0.44 4.11 33.83
C PRO A 344 0.42 3.19 34.69
N ALA A 345 1.49 3.72 35.29
CA ALA A 345 2.46 2.93 36.07
C ALA A 345 1.82 2.16 37.23
N GLN A 346 0.73 2.68 37.81
CA GLN A 346 -0.01 2.04 38.89
C GLN A 346 -0.51 0.63 38.55
N PHE A 347 -0.75 0.31 37.27
CA PHE A 347 -1.19 -1.02 36.85
C PHE A 347 -0.13 -2.11 37.08
N PHE A 348 1.16 -1.74 37.18
CA PHE A 348 2.27 -2.69 37.30
C PHE A 348 2.82 -2.82 38.74
N GLY A 349 2.19 -2.17 39.73
CA GLY A 349 2.64 -2.12 41.13
C GLY A 349 2.37 -3.36 42.00
N GLY A 350 2.09 -4.53 41.41
CA GLY A 350 2.03 -5.81 42.15
C GLY A 350 0.73 -6.14 42.91
N GLY A 351 -0.31 -5.30 42.82
CA GLY A 351 -1.64 -5.55 43.42
C GLY A 351 -2.73 -5.83 42.37
N GLN A 352 -3.80 -6.53 42.77
CA GLN A 352 -5.03 -6.58 41.97
C GLN A 352 -5.59 -5.16 41.81
N GLN A 353 -5.76 -4.73 40.57
CA GLN A 353 -6.39 -3.45 40.25
C GLN A 353 -7.91 -3.58 40.22
N ASP A 354 -8.59 -2.48 39.98
CA ASP A 354 -10.05 -2.45 39.81
C ASP A 354 -10.51 -3.55 38.82
N GLY A 355 -11.55 -4.30 39.19
CA GLY A 355 -12.01 -5.49 38.45
C GLY A 355 -11.18 -6.78 38.62
N GLY A 356 -10.20 -6.82 39.54
CA GLY A 356 -9.47 -8.03 39.91
C GLY A 356 -8.35 -8.45 38.94
N TRP A 357 -7.98 -7.55 38.02
CA TRP A 357 -6.96 -7.77 37.01
C TRP A 357 -5.53 -7.65 37.57
N VAL A 358 -4.67 -8.58 37.16
CA VAL A 358 -3.22 -8.57 37.39
C VAL A 358 -2.53 -8.37 36.05
N TYR A 359 -1.73 -7.29 35.93
CA TYR A 359 -1.08 -6.89 34.69
C TYR A 359 0.38 -7.39 34.66
N GLN A 360 0.83 -7.76 33.46
CA GLN A 360 2.18 -8.23 33.20
C GLN A 360 2.76 -7.43 32.03
N GLN A 361 3.91 -6.80 32.28
CA GLN A 361 4.64 -6.05 31.26
C GLN A 361 5.79 -6.91 30.71
N THR A 362 5.51 -7.64 29.65
CA THR A 362 6.53 -8.34 28.85
C THR A 362 6.64 -7.71 27.46
N HIS A 363 7.18 -8.41 26.46
CA HIS A 363 7.10 -7.98 25.06
C HIS A 363 5.65 -7.80 24.58
N VAL A 364 4.74 -8.66 25.05
CA VAL A 364 3.30 -8.53 24.86
C VAL A 364 2.69 -8.20 26.23
N ILE A 365 2.18 -6.99 26.40
CA ILE A 365 1.50 -6.61 27.64
C ILE A 365 0.23 -7.46 27.76
N SER A 366 0.04 -8.11 28.90
CA SER A 366 -1.14 -8.93 29.16
C SER A 366 -1.72 -8.64 30.54
N ARG A 367 -2.98 -9.01 30.73
CA ARG A 367 -3.63 -9.02 32.04
C ARG A 367 -4.38 -10.32 32.25
N THR A 368 -4.44 -10.75 33.51
CA THR A 368 -5.19 -11.95 33.90
C THR A 368 -6.10 -11.67 35.09
N ARG A 369 -7.27 -12.31 35.15
CA ARG A 369 -8.11 -12.33 36.35
C ARG A 369 -8.65 -13.73 36.61
N ASN A 370 -8.83 -14.07 37.88
CA ASN A 370 -9.54 -15.28 38.25
C ASN A 370 -11.05 -15.05 38.12
N LEU A 371 -11.77 -16.00 37.53
CA LEU A 371 -13.22 -15.99 37.48
C LEU A 371 -13.77 -16.83 38.62
N TYR A 372 -14.79 -16.33 39.31
CA TYR A 372 -15.45 -17.00 40.42
C TYR A 372 -16.95 -17.15 40.12
N ASN A 373 -17.55 -18.25 40.56
CA ASN A 373 -19.01 -18.40 40.53
C ASN A 373 -19.68 -17.73 41.74
N ASP A 374 -21.01 -17.77 41.79
CA ASP A 374 -21.83 -17.23 42.89
C ASP A 374 -21.45 -17.77 44.28
N LYS A 375 -20.83 -18.96 44.33
CA LYS A 375 -20.32 -19.59 45.56
C LYS A 375 -18.88 -19.17 45.91
N LYS A 376 -18.35 -18.14 45.24
CA LYS A 376 -16.97 -17.65 45.35
C LYS A 376 -15.91 -18.74 45.11
N ARG A 377 -16.24 -19.78 44.34
CA ARG A 377 -15.27 -20.81 43.93
C ARG A 377 -14.66 -20.39 42.60
N LYS A 378 -13.34 -20.52 42.47
CA LYS A 378 -12.64 -20.26 41.21
C LYS A 378 -13.17 -21.24 40.15
N VAL A 379 -13.71 -20.71 39.06
CA VAL A 379 -14.23 -21.47 37.92
C VAL A 379 -13.35 -21.36 36.69
N GLY A 380 -12.44 -20.40 36.65
CA GLY A 380 -11.54 -20.24 35.53
C GLY A 380 -10.55 -19.09 35.73
N GLN A 381 -9.83 -18.80 34.66
CA GLN A 381 -8.96 -17.65 34.53
C GLN A 381 -9.21 -17.04 33.16
N GLU A 382 -9.34 -15.72 33.12
CA GLU A 382 -9.40 -14.97 31.88
C GLU A 382 -8.04 -14.33 31.65
N GLN A 383 -7.52 -14.47 30.43
CA GLN A 383 -6.29 -13.82 29.97
C GLN A 383 -6.61 -12.93 28.79
N GLN A 384 -6.08 -11.71 28.84
CA GLN A 384 -6.20 -10.74 27.76
C GLN A 384 -4.83 -10.17 27.40
N TYR A 385 -4.67 -9.82 26.13
CA TYR A 385 -3.46 -9.26 25.55
C TYR A 385 -3.74 -7.86 25.02
N LEU A 386 -2.84 -6.93 25.29
CA LEU A 386 -2.91 -5.59 24.75
C LEU A 386 -2.42 -5.60 23.30
N ARG A 387 -3.19 -5.00 22.40
CA ARG A 387 -2.82 -4.85 21.00
C ARG A 387 -3.27 -3.52 20.43
N TRP A 388 -2.60 -3.06 19.39
CA TRP A 388 -3.13 -2.02 18.51
C TRP A 388 -4.27 -2.61 17.68
N ILE A 389 -5.40 -1.92 17.62
CA ILE A 389 -6.61 -2.42 16.95
C ILE A 389 -6.96 -1.66 15.67
N HIS A 390 -6.59 -0.39 15.60
CA HIS A 390 -7.08 0.50 14.55
C HIS A 390 -6.17 1.71 14.40
N GLU A 391 -6.21 2.28 13.19
CA GLU A 391 -5.58 3.55 12.88
C GLU A 391 -6.47 4.39 11.97
N ALA A 392 -6.49 5.68 12.23
CA ALA A 392 -7.21 6.67 11.46
C ALA A 392 -6.33 7.90 11.26
N THR A 393 -6.57 8.67 10.21
CA THR A 393 -5.89 9.96 10.04
C THR A 393 -6.85 11.09 10.33
N VAL A 394 -6.43 12.07 11.13
CA VAL A 394 -7.23 13.28 11.38
C VAL A 394 -7.38 14.06 10.08
N ALA A 395 -8.61 14.27 9.63
CA ALA A 395 -8.95 15.09 8.48
C ALA A 395 -9.21 16.54 8.89
N GLU A 396 -10.00 16.74 9.95
CA GLU A 396 -10.38 18.07 10.43
C GLU A 396 -10.70 18.03 11.93
N ILE A 397 -10.54 19.14 12.62
CA ILE A 397 -11.03 19.35 13.99
C ILE A 397 -12.01 20.51 13.98
N GLY A 398 -13.07 20.44 14.76
CA GLY A 398 -14.07 21.50 14.75
C GLY A 398 -14.99 21.50 15.96
N GLU A 399 -15.70 22.60 16.14
CA GLU A 399 -16.74 22.74 17.15
C GLU A 399 -18.11 22.58 16.47
N THR A 400 -18.99 21.77 17.07
CA THR A 400 -20.37 21.62 16.63
C THR A 400 -21.32 22.06 17.73
N ALA A 401 -22.61 22.17 17.41
CA ALA A 401 -23.63 22.45 18.43
C ALA A 401 -23.70 21.38 19.54
N ASP A 402 -23.25 20.17 19.25
CA ASP A 402 -23.23 19.03 20.18
C ASP A 402 -21.87 18.89 20.89
N GLY A 403 -20.94 19.83 20.67
CA GLY A 403 -19.60 19.87 21.25
C GLY A 403 -18.46 19.65 20.25
N PRO A 404 -17.21 19.56 20.75
CA PRO A 404 -16.02 19.41 19.92
C PRO A 404 -15.97 18.03 19.25
N VAL A 405 -15.59 18.04 17.97
CA VAL A 405 -15.48 16.85 17.14
C VAL A 405 -14.13 16.78 16.43
N VAL A 406 -13.71 15.56 16.14
CA VAL A 406 -12.61 15.25 15.25
C VAL A 406 -13.17 14.45 14.10
N LEU A 407 -12.94 14.94 12.88
CA LEU A 407 -13.21 14.21 11.66
C LEU A 407 -11.97 13.41 11.28
N THR A 408 -12.15 12.12 11.02
CA THR A 408 -11.09 11.20 10.63
C THR A 408 -11.34 10.69 9.23
N PHE A 409 -10.28 10.54 8.43
CA PHE A 409 -10.30 9.68 7.26
C PHE A 409 -9.81 8.30 7.69
N GLU A 410 -10.67 7.30 7.57
CA GLU A 410 -10.39 5.96 8.05
C GLU A 410 -11.27 4.94 7.34
N THR A 411 -11.12 3.70 7.78
CA THR A 411 -12.05 2.64 7.45
C THR A 411 -12.99 2.41 8.63
N ALA A 412 -14.28 2.20 8.36
CA ALA A 412 -15.24 1.83 9.37
C ALA A 412 -15.78 0.42 9.14
N LEU A 413 -15.95 -0.30 10.24
CA LEU A 413 -16.70 -1.54 10.34
C LEU A 413 -17.88 -1.34 11.30
N PRO A 414 -19.00 -0.76 10.85
CA PRO A 414 -20.17 -0.62 11.71
C PRO A 414 -20.59 -2.00 12.25
N ASN A 415 -20.57 -2.16 13.58
CA ASN A 415 -20.91 -3.41 14.26
C ASN A 415 -20.13 -4.65 13.78
N GLU A 416 -18.90 -4.47 13.28
CA GLU A 416 -18.11 -5.54 12.65
C GLU A 416 -18.76 -6.18 11.41
N ASP A 417 -19.83 -5.57 10.85
CA ASP A 417 -20.47 -6.04 9.63
C ASP A 417 -19.64 -5.62 8.42
N LYS A 418 -18.95 -6.60 7.83
CA LYS A 418 -18.14 -6.42 6.62
C LYS A 418 -18.94 -5.90 5.43
N ARG A 419 -20.26 -6.08 5.39
CA ARG A 419 -21.13 -5.59 4.30
C ARG A 419 -21.42 -4.10 4.39
N LEU A 420 -21.34 -3.52 5.59
CA LEU A 420 -21.53 -2.09 5.84
C LEU A 420 -20.20 -1.35 5.92
N SER A 421 -19.12 -2.04 5.58
CA SER A 421 -17.78 -1.52 5.70
C SER A 421 -17.46 -0.53 4.60
N SER A 422 -16.80 0.56 4.96
CA SER A 422 -16.51 1.65 4.03
C SER A 422 -15.23 2.37 4.42
N ILE A 423 -14.62 3.00 3.43
CA ILE A 423 -13.51 3.94 3.60
C ILE A 423 -14.05 5.35 3.35
N GLY A 424 -13.69 6.31 4.20
CA GLY A 424 -14.17 7.68 4.07
C GLY A 424 -13.97 8.53 5.32
N VAL A 425 -14.75 9.61 5.42
CA VAL A 425 -14.69 10.55 6.54
C VAL A 425 -15.71 10.20 7.62
N PHE A 426 -15.26 10.06 8.86
CA PHE A 426 -16.07 9.70 10.02
C PHE A 426 -16.00 10.77 11.10
N LYS A 427 -17.09 10.92 11.84
CA LYS A 427 -17.22 11.91 12.92
C LYS A 427 -17.03 11.23 14.28
N HIS A 428 -16.08 11.73 15.05
CA HIS A 428 -15.89 11.36 16.45
C HIS A 428 -16.14 12.54 17.36
N TYR A 429 -16.88 12.33 18.44
CA TYR A 429 -16.93 13.30 19.53
C TYR A 429 -15.66 13.19 20.36
N LEU A 430 -15.11 14.33 20.79
CA LEU A 430 -13.83 14.38 21.52
C LEU A 430 -13.79 13.42 22.72
N HIS A 431 -14.85 13.38 23.51
CA HIS A 431 -14.93 12.52 24.70
C HIS A 431 -14.81 11.01 24.40
N ASN A 432 -15.04 10.58 23.14
CA ASN A 432 -14.92 9.19 22.70
C ASN A 432 -13.54 8.83 22.16
N ILE A 433 -12.63 9.78 22.00
CA ILE A 433 -11.32 9.55 21.36
C ILE A 433 -10.14 10.09 22.16
N VAL A 434 -10.38 10.78 23.28
CA VAL A 434 -9.33 11.10 24.25
C VAL A 434 -8.91 9.86 25.02
N TYR A 435 -7.65 9.85 25.47
CA TYR A 435 -7.12 8.80 26.31
C TYR A 435 -7.84 8.79 27.67
N SER A 436 -8.55 7.70 27.97
CA SER A 436 -9.25 7.50 29.22
C SER A 436 -9.28 6.02 29.60
N ILE A 437 -8.76 5.71 30.78
CA ILE A 437 -8.87 4.38 31.39
C ILE A 437 -9.51 4.57 32.76
N LYS A 438 -10.76 4.09 32.92
CA LYS A 438 -11.53 4.19 34.17
C LYS A 438 -12.29 2.89 34.42
N GLY A 439 -11.87 2.11 35.42
CA GLY A 439 -12.47 0.81 35.71
C GLY A 439 -12.43 -0.13 34.50
N GLU A 440 -13.59 -0.60 34.05
CA GLU A 440 -13.72 -1.42 32.84
C GLU A 440 -13.74 -0.62 31.54
N TRP A 441 -13.92 0.71 31.60
CA TRP A 441 -13.87 1.57 30.42
C TRP A 441 -12.42 1.77 29.99
N PHE A 442 -12.10 1.22 28.83
CA PHE A 442 -10.77 1.25 28.24
C PHE A 442 -10.80 1.95 26.89
N ASN A 443 -10.46 3.24 26.87
CA ASN A 443 -10.27 4.02 25.65
C ASN A 443 -8.85 4.57 25.60
N ALA A 444 -7.91 3.77 25.12
CA ALA A 444 -6.51 4.15 25.05
C ALA A 444 -6.13 4.50 23.60
N SER A 445 -6.18 5.79 23.28
CA SER A 445 -5.76 6.36 22.00
C SER A 445 -4.41 7.07 22.12
N PHE A 446 -3.68 7.13 21.01
CA PHE A 446 -2.39 7.82 20.89
C PHE A 446 -2.37 8.62 19.59
N ILE A 447 -1.75 9.79 19.61
CA ILE A 447 -1.59 10.64 18.43
C ILE A 447 -0.14 10.60 17.98
N GLY A 448 0.10 10.01 16.82
CA GLY A 448 1.37 10.06 16.12
C GLY A 448 1.30 11.10 15.01
N TYR A 449 2.14 12.13 15.07
CA TYR A 449 2.20 13.17 14.04
C TYR A 449 3.61 13.29 13.50
N THR A 450 3.70 13.53 12.20
CA THR A 450 4.89 13.99 11.50
C THR A 450 4.45 15.06 10.49
N PRO A 451 5.20 16.16 10.29
CA PRO A 451 4.97 17.09 9.21
C PRO A 451 4.96 16.42 7.83
N GLU A 452 4.42 17.13 6.85
CA GLU A 452 4.67 16.78 5.44
C GLU A 452 6.17 16.93 5.14
N ASP A 453 6.69 16.03 4.31
CA ASP A 453 8.11 16.00 3.90
C ASP A 453 8.19 16.15 2.37
N ASP A 454 8.63 15.13 1.63
CA ASP A 454 8.75 15.17 0.17
C ASP A 454 7.40 14.90 -0.51
N VAL A 455 6.48 15.85 -0.41
CA VAL A 455 5.14 15.74 -1.00
C VAL A 455 5.26 15.59 -2.53
N PRO A 456 4.69 14.53 -3.14
CA PRO A 456 4.79 14.25 -4.56
C PRO A 456 3.82 15.13 -5.36
N TYR A 457 4.12 16.43 -5.45
CA TYR A 457 3.22 17.43 -6.03
C TYR A 457 2.88 17.15 -7.50
N GLU A 458 3.84 16.71 -8.30
CA GLU A 458 3.59 16.43 -9.73
C GLU A 458 2.66 15.22 -9.90
N ASP A 459 2.86 14.15 -9.13
CA ASP A 459 1.97 12.99 -9.13
C ASP A 459 0.57 13.39 -8.65
N LEU A 460 0.47 14.15 -7.55
CA LEU A 460 -0.81 14.63 -7.02
C LEU A 460 -1.54 15.54 -8.00
N LYS A 461 -0.82 16.40 -8.71
CA LYS A 461 -1.40 17.27 -9.74
C LYS A 461 -1.99 16.44 -10.88
N PHE A 462 -1.30 15.39 -11.30
CA PHE A 462 -1.82 14.46 -12.31
C PHE A 462 -3.03 13.68 -11.81
N MET A 463 -2.97 13.16 -10.59
CA MET A 463 -4.04 12.33 -9.99
C MET A 463 -5.25 13.14 -9.51
N LEU A 464 -5.11 14.46 -9.35
CA LEU A 464 -6.18 15.40 -9.03
C LEU A 464 -6.48 16.33 -10.23
N ASP A 465 -6.22 15.86 -11.44
CA ASP A 465 -6.60 16.54 -12.67
C ASP A 465 -8.12 16.48 -12.84
N TRP A 466 -8.80 17.55 -12.41
CA TRP A 466 -10.26 17.64 -12.40
C TRP A 466 -10.90 17.55 -13.78
N ASP A 467 -10.18 17.94 -14.82
CA ASP A 467 -10.68 17.87 -16.19
C ASP A 467 -10.77 16.41 -16.64
N LYS A 468 -9.88 15.55 -16.14
CA LYS A 468 -9.94 14.08 -16.32
C LYS A 468 -10.94 13.41 -15.38
N ILE A 469 -11.04 13.87 -14.13
CA ILE A 469 -11.91 13.24 -13.11
C ILE A 469 -13.40 13.48 -13.39
N LEU A 470 -13.77 14.70 -13.81
CA LEU A 470 -15.17 15.06 -14.01
C LEU A 470 -15.70 14.71 -15.41
N LEU A 471 -14.84 14.20 -16.32
CA LEU A 471 -15.18 13.78 -17.69
C LEU A 471 -16.19 14.73 -18.36
N ARG A 472 -15.80 16.01 -18.51
CA ARG A 472 -16.73 17.04 -18.99
C ARG A 472 -17.05 16.84 -20.47
N ASP A 473 -18.30 16.53 -20.78
CA ASP A 473 -18.83 16.48 -22.15
C ASP A 473 -19.06 17.90 -22.72
N GLY A 474 -18.02 18.72 -22.83
CA GLY A 474 -17.99 19.96 -23.65
C GLY A 474 -19.00 21.10 -23.39
N GLU A 475 -20.12 20.88 -22.69
CA GLU A 475 -21.20 21.83 -22.51
C GLU A 475 -21.57 21.94 -21.02
N THR A 476 -21.45 23.15 -20.49
CA THR A 476 -21.97 23.62 -19.19
C THR A 476 -21.42 22.93 -17.92
N SER A 477 -20.17 23.26 -17.57
CA SER A 477 -19.71 23.15 -16.18
C SER A 477 -19.34 24.52 -15.63
N ASP A 478 -20.02 24.95 -14.57
CA ASP A 478 -19.70 26.17 -13.78
C ASP A 478 -18.45 25.99 -12.89
N VAL A 479 -17.68 24.92 -13.09
CA VAL A 479 -16.44 24.66 -12.35
C VAL A 479 -15.27 25.23 -13.15
N PRO A 480 -14.42 26.10 -12.55
CA PRO A 480 -13.24 26.59 -13.23
C PRO A 480 -12.34 25.44 -13.72
N THR A 481 -11.71 25.60 -14.88
CA THR A 481 -10.74 24.62 -15.43
C THR A 481 -9.47 24.58 -14.59
N ALA A 482 -8.75 23.46 -14.60
CA ALA A 482 -7.56 23.22 -13.78
C ALA A 482 -6.46 24.31 -13.91
N ASN A 483 -6.40 25.02 -15.04
CA ASN A 483 -5.46 26.12 -15.29
C ASN A 483 -5.67 27.39 -14.43
N GLU A 484 -6.78 27.51 -13.69
CA GLU A 484 -7.00 28.63 -12.77
C GLU A 484 -6.62 28.29 -11.31
N ILE A 485 -6.26 27.03 -11.04
CA ILE A 485 -5.92 26.56 -9.71
C ILE A 485 -4.44 26.84 -9.45
N LYS A 486 -4.16 27.94 -8.76
CA LYS A 486 -2.86 28.10 -8.09
C LYS A 486 -2.75 27.03 -7.01
N ILE A 487 -2.18 25.88 -7.35
CA ILE A 487 -1.56 24.99 -6.36
C ILE A 487 -0.41 25.81 -5.80
N SER A 488 -0.67 26.59 -4.76
CA SER A 488 0.37 27.39 -4.13
C SER A 488 1.24 26.42 -3.35
N PRO A 489 2.50 26.15 -3.74
CA PRO A 489 3.38 25.40 -2.89
C PRO A 489 3.56 26.23 -1.62
N ARG A 490 2.96 25.80 -0.51
CA ARG A 490 3.51 26.19 0.80
C ARG A 490 4.88 25.52 0.79
N ASN A 491 5.95 26.31 0.61
CA ASN A 491 7.38 25.95 0.67
C ASN A 491 8.20 26.00 -0.65
N LYS A 492 7.92 26.90 -1.60
CA LYS A 492 9.03 27.45 -2.40
C LYS A 492 9.53 28.72 -1.70
N LEU A 493 10.64 28.57 -0.99
CA LEU A 493 11.42 29.66 -0.43
C LEU A 493 11.87 30.59 -1.56
N ASP A 494 11.43 31.84 -1.54
CA ASP A 494 12.19 32.93 -2.11
C ASP A 494 13.50 33.02 -1.33
N THR A 495 14.59 32.51 -1.90
CA THR A 495 15.94 32.86 -1.44
C THR A 495 16.18 34.34 -1.76
N PRO A 496 16.49 35.20 -0.78
CA PRO A 496 16.99 36.54 -1.09
C PRO A 496 18.39 36.38 -1.69
N GLY A 497 18.62 37.05 -2.83
CA GLY A 497 19.94 37.26 -3.40
C GLY A 497 20.76 38.29 -2.64
#